data_AF-A0AA92M481-F1
#
_entry.id   AF-A0AA92M481-F1
#
_cell.length_a   1.000
_cell.length_b   1.000
_cell.length_c   1.000
_cell.angle_alpha   90.00
_cell.angle_beta   90.00
_cell.angle_gamma   90.00
#
_symmetry.space_group_name_H-M   'P 1'
#
loop_
_entity.id
_entity.type
_entity.pdbx_description
1 polymer ?
#
loop_
_entity_poly.entity_id
_entity_poly.type
_entity_poly.pdbx_seq_one_letter_code
_entity_poly.pdbx_strand_id
1 'polypeptide(L)'
;MTSRFSSRMRPVAAAMLCGAVLLGAFSPAQAAMNPPIYMTHGVEYMSGGIGSDEAQLMETVLPRWPASFEFAIKDHKGADFAANVHVTVRDSSGVALLDNVVSGGPFMVARLDPGNYEVEARLGNQVLKQQLRVPQGASAKATFVWPAGTDMALAGTRTVQ
;
A
#
# COMPACT_ATOMS: atom_id res chain seq x y z
N MET A 1 36.63 -33.81 -75.84
CA MET A 1 36.35 -35.26 -75.82
C MET A 1 36.21 -35.71 -74.37
N THR A 2 35.01 -36.20 -74.04
CA THR A 2 34.72 -37.36 -73.15
C THR A 2 35.48 -37.55 -71.82
N SER A 3 34.68 -37.44 -70.76
CA SER A 3 34.76 -37.95 -69.38
C SER A 3 35.43 -39.32 -69.15
N ARG A 4 36.04 -39.53 -67.96
CA ARG A 4 35.53 -40.49 -66.93
C ARG A 4 36.33 -40.50 -65.60
N PHE A 5 35.55 -40.30 -64.54
CA PHE A 5 35.64 -40.69 -63.11
C PHE A 5 36.86 -41.47 -62.55
N SER A 6 37.28 -41.05 -61.34
CA SER A 6 37.60 -41.98 -60.26
C SER A 6 37.23 -41.37 -58.89
N SER A 7 36.56 -42.18 -58.07
CA SER A 7 36.02 -41.88 -56.74
C SER A 7 37.03 -42.24 -55.66
N ARG A 8 37.06 -41.50 -54.54
CA ARG A 8 37.35 -42.08 -53.21
C ARG A 8 36.75 -41.23 -52.07
N MET A 9 36.28 -41.96 -51.07
CA MET A 9 35.37 -41.56 -49.98
C MET A 9 36.01 -40.69 -48.88
N ARG A 10 35.24 -39.70 -48.38
CA ARG A 10 34.92 -39.25 -46.99
C ARG A 10 35.92 -39.50 -45.84
N PRO A 11 36.08 -38.60 -44.82
CA PRO A 11 34.95 -38.13 -43.96
C PRO A 11 35.02 -36.73 -43.28
N VAL A 12 33.81 -36.31 -42.83
CA VAL A 12 33.36 -35.43 -41.72
C VAL A 12 34.37 -34.64 -40.86
N ALA A 13 34.16 -33.31 -40.76
CA ALA A 13 34.19 -32.46 -39.54
C ALA A 13 33.87 -30.98 -39.94
N ALA A 14 32.70 -30.44 -39.60
CA ALA A 14 32.43 -29.55 -38.46
C ALA A 14 33.09 -28.15 -38.51
N ALA A 15 32.29 -27.09 -38.70
CA ALA A 15 32.52 -25.77 -38.08
C ALA A 15 31.25 -24.90 -38.18
N MET A 16 30.70 -24.58 -37.01
CA MET A 16 29.65 -23.61 -36.73
C MET A 16 30.18 -22.16 -36.78
N LEU A 17 29.29 -21.18 -36.99
CA LEU A 17 29.27 -19.83 -36.37
C LEU A 17 28.01 -19.10 -36.89
N CYS A 18 26.83 -19.31 -36.30
CA CYS A 18 26.24 -18.55 -35.19
C CYS A 18 26.19 -17.03 -35.43
N GLY A 19 25.08 -16.57 -36.02
CA GLY A 19 24.61 -15.21 -35.90
C GLY A 19 23.90 -15.02 -34.55
N ALA A 20 24.28 -14.00 -33.80
CA ALA A 20 23.61 -13.62 -32.56
C ALA A 20 23.22 -12.13 -32.64
N VAL A 21 21.97 -11.89 -33.00
CA VAL A 21 21.32 -10.58 -32.83
C VAL A 21 20.96 -10.48 -31.35
N LEU A 22 21.71 -9.67 -30.60
CA LEU A 22 21.36 -9.35 -29.22
C LEU A 22 20.21 -8.32 -29.24
N LEU A 23 18.96 -8.81 -29.29
CA LEU A 23 17.82 -8.01 -28.86
C LEU A 23 17.86 -7.92 -27.33
N GLY A 24 18.37 -6.81 -26.82
CA GLY A 24 18.21 -6.43 -25.42
C GLY A 24 16.72 -6.25 -25.12
N ALA A 25 16.14 -7.17 -24.36
CA ALA A 25 14.82 -7.00 -23.79
C ALA A 25 14.88 -5.89 -22.74
N PHE A 26 14.46 -4.68 -23.13
CA PHE A 26 14.11 -3.64 -22.16
C PHE A 26 12.80 -4.04 -21.50
N SER A 27 12.87 -4.65 -20.32
CA SER A 27 11.71 -4.75 -19.45
C SER A 27 11.34 -3.32 -19.01
N PRO A 28 10.14 -2.80 -19.30
CA PRO A 28 9.70 -1.58 -18.66
C PRO A 28 9.59 -1.89 -17.17
N ALA A 29 10.43 -1.26 -16.35
CA ALA A 29 10.21 -1.21 -14.92
C ALA A 29 8.84 -0.52 -14.72
N GLN A 30 7.81 -1.31 -14.43
CA GLN A 30 6.51 -0.79 -14.03
C GLN A 30 6.76 0.04 -12.78
N ALA A 31 6.67 1.36 -12.90
CA ALA A 31 6.78 2.27 -11.78
C ALA A 31 5.62 1.96 -10.84
N ALA A 32 5.87 1.15 -9.80
CA ALA A 32 4.94 0.96 -8.70
C ALA A 32 4.64 2.35 -8.15
N MET A 33 3.40 2.80 -8.30
CA MET A 33 2.97 4.13 -7.89
C MET A 33 2.89 4.12 -6.36
N ASN A 34 3.99 4.51 -5.71
CA ASN A 34 4.04 4.61 -4.26
C ASN A 34 3.06 5.71 -3.80
N PRO A 35 2.19 5.45 -2.81
CA PRO A 35 1.30 6.48 -2.30
C PRO A 35 2.12 7.70 -1.83
N PRO A 36 1.61 8.92 -2.05
CA PRO A 36 2.31 10.13 -1.67
C PRO A 36 2.49 10.21 -0.14
N ILE A 37 3.65 10.71 0.29
CA ILE A 37 3.90 11.07 1.69
C ILE A 37 3.46 12.52 1.89
N TYR A 38 2.63 12.74 2.90
CA TYR A 38 2.18 14.04 3.35
C TYR A 38 2.86 14.40 4.67
N MET A 39 2.82 15.68 5.04
CA MET A 39 3.39 16.19 6.28
C MET A 39 2.47 17.23 6.90
N THR A 40 2.23 17.11 8.20
CA THR A 40 1.52 18.12 8.98
C THR A 40 2.09 18.18 10.40
N HIS A 41 2.23 19.38 10.95
CA HIS A 41 2.81 19.61 12.30
C HIS A 41 4.11 18.84 12.59
N GLY A 42 4.96 18.61 11.57
CA GLY A 42 6.20 17.86 11.72
C GLY A 42 6.08 16.34 11.59
N VAL A 43 4.86 15.81 11.49
CA VAL A 43 4.58 14.37 11.34
C VAL A 43 4.35 14.04 9.86
N GLU A 44 5.18 13.15 9.34
CA GLU A 44 4.96 12.52 8.04
C GLU A 44 3.88 11.44 8.14
N TYR A 45 3.00 11.36 7.15
CA TYR A 45 1.99 10.31 7.07
C TYR A 45 1.69 9.93 5.62
N MET A 46 1.15 8.73 5.43
CA MET A 46 0.76 8.19 4.14
C MET A 46 -0.52 7.38 4.32
N SER A 47 -1.43 7.44 3.35
CA SER A 47 -2.64 6.61 3.33
C SER A 47 -2.83 5.97 1.97
N GLY A 48 -3.36 4.75 1.94
CA GLY A 48 -3.57 3.99 0.70
C GLY A 48 -4.25 2.65 0.92
N GLY A 49 -4.28 1.84 -0.14
CA GLY A 49 -4.74 0.45 -0.11
C GLY A 49 -6.09 0.21 -0.78
N ILE A 50 -6.54 1.13 -1.64
CA ILE A 50 -7.77 0.92 -2.43
C ILE A 50 -7.51 -0.04 -3.59
N GLY A 51 -6.34 0.08 -4.24
CA GLY A 51 -5.91 -0.85 -5.29
C GLY A 51 -5.12 -2.03 -4.72
N SER A 52 -5.16 -3.19 -5.39
CA SER A 52 -4.42 -4.40 -4.97
C SER A 52 -2.91 -4.15 -4.82
N ASP A 53 -2.33 -3.42 -5.76
CA ASP A 53 -0.89 -3.13 -5.78
C ASP A 53 -0.50 -2.18 -4.65
N GLU A 54 -1.38 -1.22 -4.35
CA GLU A 54 -1.21 -0.28 -3.25
C GLU A 54 -1.38 -0.97 -1.89
N ALA A 55 -2.34 -1.89 -1.77
CA ALA A 55 -2.53 -2.70 -0.56
C ALA A 55 -1.29 -3.55 -0.27
N GLN A 56 -0.75 -4.22 -1.29
CA GLN A 56 0.47 -5.01 -1.17
C GLN A 56 1.67 -4.15 -0.79
N LEU A 57 1.77 -2.94 -1.33
CA LEU A 57 2.80 -1.98 -0.93
C LEU A 57 2.62 -1.54 0.54
N MET A 58 1.38 -1.23 0.94
CA MET A 58 1.04 -0.89 2.32
C MET A 58 1.45 -2.02 3.28
N GLU A 59 1.19 -3.29 2.95
CA GLU A 59 1.64 -4.45 3.74
C GLU A 59 3.16 -4.46 3.97
N THR A 60 3.95 -4.03 2.99
CA THR A 60 5.42 -3.96 3.12
C THR A 60 5.92 -2.74 3.90
N VAL A 61 5.18 -1.63 3.88
CA VAL A 61 5.58 -0.40 4.60
C VAL A 61 5.06 -0.38 6.03
N LEU A 62 3.85 -0.86 6.30
CA LEU A 62 3.21 -0.90 7.63
C LEU A 62 4.16 -1.30 8.77
N PRO A 63 4.94 -2.40 8.69
CA PRO A 63 5.82 -2.82 9.80
C PRO A 63 7.02 -1.91 10.02
N ARG A 64 7.38 -1.07 9.03
CA ARG A 64 8.56 -0.18 9.06
C ARG A 64 8.24 1.22 9.57
N TRP A 65 6.96 1.53 9.74
CA TRP A 65 6.50 2.81 10.26
C TRP A 65 6.18 2.72 11.75
N PRO A 66 6.52 3.74 12.56
CA PRO A 66 6.29 3.71 14.01
C PRO A 66 4.82 3.53 14.39
N ALA A 67 3.89 4.11 13.62
CA ALA A 67 2.46 3.98 13.83
C ALA A 67 1.74 3.56 12.54
N SER A 68 0.79 2.65 12.69
CA SER A 68 -0.08 2.16 11.62
C SER A 68 -1.55 2.12 12.07
N PHE A 69 -2.43 2.40 11.13
CA PHE A 69 -3.87 2.45 11.31
C PHE A 69 -4.55 1.63 10.22
N GLU A 70 -5.51 0.81 10.64
CA GLU A 70 -6.35 0.02 9.73
C GLU A 70 -7.82 0.34 9.97
N PHE A 71 -8.56 0.51 8.89
CA PHE A 71 -9.95 0.96 8.89
C PHE A 71 -10.85 -0.03 8.18
N ALA A 72 -11.89 -0.48 8.87
CA ALA A 72 -12.85 -1.44 8.33
C ALA A 72 -14.27 -1.23 8.86
N ILE A 73 -15.25 -1.76 8.16
CA ILE A 73 -16.67 -1.78 8.56
C ILE A 73 -17.05 -3.25 8.71
N LYS A 74 -17.70 -3.63 9.81
CA LYS A 74 -18.26 -4.99 9.91
C LYS A 74 -19.25 -5.20 8.77
N ASP A 75 -19.17 -6.33 8.10
CA ASP A 75 -20.18 -6.74 7.13
C ASP A 75 -20.83 -8.07 7.58
N HIS A 76 -21.80 -8.57 6.82
CA HIS A 76 -22.48 -9.83 7.14
C HIS A 76 -21.61 -11.08 6.88
N LYS A 77 -20.44 -10.94 6.25
CA LYS A 77 -19.50 -11.99 5.87
C LYS A 77 -18.14 -11.91 6.61
N GLY A 78 -17.93 -10.92 7.47
CA GLY A 78 -16.63 -10.48 7.96
C GLY A 78 -16.53 -8.95 8.17
N ALA A 79 -15.49 -8.32 7.62
CA ALA A 79 -15.28 -6.88 7.64
C ALA A 79 -14.81 -6.39 6.26
N ASP A 80 -15.36 -5.29 5.80
CA ASP A 80 -15.01 -4.63 4.54
C ASP A 80 -14.10 -3.43 4.80
N PHE A 81 -13.20 -3.13 3.87
CA PHE A 81 -12.23 -2.07 4.02
C PHE A 81 -12.89 -0.68 3.93
N ALA A 82 -12.54 0.21 4.85
CA ALA A 82 -13.11 1.56 4.92
C ALA A 82 -12.18 2.62 4.32
N ALA A 83 -12.75 3.63 3.70
CA ALA A 83 -12.04 4.77 3.12
C ALA A 83 -12.71 6.10 3.50
N ASN A 84 -12.06 7.22 3.20
CA ASN A 84 -12.52 8.57 3.58
C ASN A 84 -12.68 8.73 5.10
N VAL A 85 -11.77 8.12 5.86
CA VAL A 85 -11.75 8.22 7.32
C VAL A 85 -11.00 9.49 7.70
N HIS A 86 -11.63 10.36 8.49
CA HIS A 86 -10.96 11.50 9.09
C HIS A 86 -10.23 11.05 10.35
N VAL A 87 -8.94 11.33 10.43
CA VAL A 87 -8.07 10.88 11.51
C VAL A 87 -7.51 12.10 12.23
N THR A 88 -7.62 12.08 13.55
CA THR A 88 -6.97 13.02 14.45
C THR A 88 -6.11 12.24 15.44
N VAL A 89 -4.84 12.60 15.57
CA VAL A 89 -3.92 11.99 16.53
C VAL A 89 -3.45 13.06 17.49
N ARG A 90 -3.70 12.84 18.78
CA ARG A 90 -3.28 13.74 19.87
C ARG A 90 -2.22 13.08 20.73
N ASP A 91 -1.20 13.83 21.11
CA ASP A 91 -0.23 13.38 22.12
C ASP A 91 -0.82 13.43 23.54
N SER A 92 -0.04 13.01 24.53
CA SER A 92 -0.43 13.03 25.95
C SER A 92 -0.68 14.43 26.52
N SER A 93 -0.21 15.49 25.85
CA SER A 93 -0.48 16.88 26.23
C SER A 93 -1.75 17.45 25.59
N GLY A 94 -2.38 16.69 24.68
CA GLY A 94 -3.60 17.07 23.97
C GLY A 94 -3.35 17.78 22.64
N VAL A 95 -2.09 17.98 22.26
CA VAL A 95 -1.71 18.62 20.99
C VAL A 95 -2.05 17.69 19.84
N ALA A 96 -2.83 18.18 18.87
CA ALA A 96 -3.13 17.44 17.65
C ALA A 96 -1.92 17.48 16.71
N LEU A 97 -1.25 16.33 16.56
CA LEU A 97 -0.13 16.16 15.66
C LEU A 97 -0.59 15.83 14.24
N LEU A 98 -1.67 15.05 14.14
CA LEU A 98 -2.47 14.94 12.92
C LEU A 98 -3.84 15.53 13.25
N ASP A 99 -4.27 16.55 12.51
CA ASP A 99 -5.55 17.21 12.74
C ASP A 99 -6.48 17.02 11.55
N ASN A 100 -7.52 16.20 11.74
CA ASN A 100 -8.56 15.92 10.77
C ASN A 100 -8.07 15.52 9.36
N VAL A 101 -6.94 14.83 9.26
CA VAL A 101 -6.40 14.37 7.98
C VAL A 101 -7.25 13.24 7.41
N VAL A 102 -7.37 13.15 6.09
CA VAL A 102 -8.22 12.14 5.44
C VAL A 102 -7.38 10.95 4.99
N SER A 103 -7.76 9.75 5.44
CA SER A 103 -7.27 8.50 4.87
C SER A 103 -8.09 8.13 3.64
N GLY A 104 -7.46 8.15 2.47
CA GLY A 104 -8.09 7.79 1.20
C GLY A 104 -8.37 6.30 1.04
N GLY A 105 -7.79 5.46 1.89
CA GLY A 105 -7.95 4.00 1.87
C GLY A 105 -7.95 3.37 3.26
N PRO A 106 -8.00 2.03 3.34
CA PRO A 106 -8.10 1.30 4.60
C PRO A 106 -6.84 1.33 5.45
N PHE A 107 -5.69 1.69 4.88
CA PHE A 107 -4.44 1.72 5.60
C PHE A 107 -3.88 3.14 5.65
N MET A 108 -3.35 3.50 6.81
CA MET A 108 -2.62 4.75 7.01
C MET A 108 -1.44 4.51 7.94
N VAL A 109 -0.33 5.20 7.69
CA VAL A 109 0.88 5.15 8.53
C VAL A 109 1.31 6.56 8.90
N ALA A 110 1.96 6.70 10.05
CA ALA A 110 2.48 7.98 10.53
C ALA A 110 3.83 7.81 11.25
N ARG A 111 4.74 8.78 11.06
CA ARG A 111 5.99 8.88 11.81
C ARG A 111 5.76 9.62 13.12
N LEU A 112 5.17 8.90 14.06
CA LEU A 112 5.06 9.37 15.44
C LEU A 112 6.33 9.00 16.20
N ASP A 113 6.81 9.92 17.02
CA ASP A 113 7.87 9.62 17.97
C ASP A 113 7.39 8.60 19.03
N PRO A 114 8.30 7.96 19.76
CA PRO A 114 7.92 7.09 20.87
C PRO A 114 7.13 7.85 21.94
N GLY A 115 5.92 7.39 22.25
CA GLY A 115 4.99 8.13 23.11
C GLY A 115 3.63 7.46 23.29
N ASN A 116 2.74 8.14 24.00
CA ASN A 116 1.34 7.75 24.14
C ASN A 116 0.45 8.74 23.40
N TYR A 117 -0.52 8.22 22.66
CA TYR A 117 -1.38 8.98 21.78
C TYR A 117 -2.83 8.54 21.93
N GLU A 118 -3.76 9.49 21.80
CA GLU A 118 -5.16 9.20 21.47
C GLU A 118 -5.36 9.35 19.97
N VAL A 119 -5.89 8.30 19.35
CA VAL A 119 -6.24 8.29 17.94
C VAL A 119 -7.76 8.30 17.82
N GLU A 120 -8.27 9.32 17.17
CA GLU A 120 -9.69 9.47 16.83
C GLU A 120 -9.85 9.22 15.33
N ALA A 121 -10.65 8.22 14.98
CA ALA A 121 -11.00 7.89 13.60
C ALA A 121 -12.50 8.13 13.41
N ARG A 122 -12.85 8.95 12.42
CA ARG A 122 -14.23 9.30 12.10
C ARG A 122 -14.58 8.84 10.69
N LEU A 123 -15.64 8.05 10.58
CA LEU A 123 -16.27 7.66 9.33
C LEU A 123 -17.70 8.19 9.34
N GLY A 124 -17.96 9.24 8.56
CA GLY A 124 -19.23 9.95 8.60
C GLY A 124 -19.53 10.59 9.95
N ASN A 125 -20.64 10.19 10.56
CA ASN A 125 -21.07 10.66 11.88
C ASN A 125 -20.60 9.74 13.02
N GLN A 126 -19.92 8.63 12.70
CA GLN A 126 -19.43 7.71 13.72
C GLN A 126 -17.95 7.92 14.00
N VAL A 127 -17.62 8.02 15.28
CA VAL A 127 -16.28 8.27 15.78
C VAL A 127 -15.87 7.09 16.67
N LEU A 128 -14.68 6.56 16.42
CA LEU A 128 -14.02 5.58 17.28
C LEU A 128 -12.74 6.20 17.82
N LYS A 129 -12.47 5.98 19.10
CA LYS A 129 -11.25 6.46 19.77
C LYS A 129 -10.47 5.27 20.32
N GLN A 130 -9.16 5.28 20.15
CA GLN A 130 -8.28 4.27 20.69
C GLN A 130 -6.97 4.88 21.19
N GLN A 131 -6.47 4.35 22.29
CA GLN A 131 -5.14 4.68 22.79
C GLN A 131 -4.08 3.91 21.98
N LEU A 132 -3.04 4.60 21.55
CA LEU A 132 -1.89 4.01 20.86
C LEU A 132 -0.61 4.35 21.61
N ARG A 133 0.14 3.33 22.01
CA ARG A 133 1.47 3.49 22.58
C ARG A 133 2.52 3.10 21.53
N VAL A 134 3.32 4.06 21.10
CA VAL A 134 4.44 3.84 20.18
C VAL A 134 5.70 3.58 21.03
N PRO A 135 6.25 2.34 21.02
CA PRO A 135 7.47 2.04 21.76
C PRO A 135 8.72 2.58 21.05
N GLN A 136 9.85 2.66 21.76
CA GLN A 136 11.13 2.93 21.11
C GLN A 136 11.56 1.75 20.24
N GLY A 137 11.91 2.01 18.98
CA GLY A 137 12.49 1.01 18.07
C GLY A 137 11.53 -0.07 17.57
N ALA A 138 10.23 0.04 17.85
CA ALA A 138 9.22 -0.88 17.35
C ALA A 138 7.97 -0.13 16.88
N SER A 139 7.13 -0.80 16.09
CA SER A 139 5.90 -0.26 15.53
C SER A 139 4.69 -0.58 16.39
N ALA A 140 3.69 0.30 16.33
CA ALA A 140 2.39 0.13 16.96
C ALA A 140 1.27 0.19 15.92
N LYS A 141 0.18 -0.54 16.19
CA LYS A 141 -0.97 -0.65 15.30
C LYS A 141 -2.27 -0.37 16.06
N ALA A 142 -3.15 0.42 15.45
CA ALA A 142 -4.55 0.54 15.86
C ALA A 142 -5.48 0.13 14.72
N THR A 143 -6.55 -0.59 15.05
CA THR A 143 -7.54 -1.07 14.08
C THR A 143 -8.91 -0.57 14.50
N PHE A 144 -9.59 0.12 13.60
CA PHE A 144 -10.90 0.71 13.82
C PHE A 144 -11.93 -0.03 12.98
N VAL A 145 -12.88 -0.68 13.64
CA VAL A 145 -13.93 -1.44 12.97
C VAL A 145 -15.30 -0.88 13.33
N TRP A 146 -15.93 -0.17 12.39
CA TRP A 146 -17.27 0.37 12.58
C TRP A 146 -18.36 -0.71 12.47
N PRO A 147 -19.55 -0.50 13.06
CA PRO A 147 -20.69 -1.41 12.88
C PRO A 147 -21.14 -1.51 11.41
N ALA A 148 -21.86 -2.58 11.09
CA ALA A 148 -22.43 -2.77 9.76
C ALA A 148 -23.41 -1.65 9.37
N GLY A 149 -23.38 -1.24 8.10
CA GLY A 149 -24.24 -0.20 7.54
C GLY A 149 -23.76 1.24 7.75
N THR A 150 -22.54 1.43 8.29
CA THR A 150 -21.95 2.77 8.49
C THR A 150 -21.72 3.52 7.16
N ASP A 151 -21.26 2.80 6.14
CA ASP A 151 -21.12 3.23 4.75
C ASP A 151 -22.46 3.52 4.07
N MET A 152 -23.50 2.73 4.35
CA MET A 152 -24.83 2.96 3.77
C MET A 152 -25.49 4.20 4.37
N ALA A 153 -25.31 4.44 5.68
CA ALA A 153 -25.75 5.67 6.32
C ALA A 153 -25.09 6.90 5.68
N LEU A 154 -23.81 6.80 5.31
CA LEU A 154 -23.09 7.84 4.57
C LEU A 154 -23.67 8.10 3.18
N ALA A 155 -23.99 7.03 2.43
CA ALA A 155 -24.57 7.14 1.09
C ALA A 155 -25.99 7.75 1.13
N GLY A 156 -26.81 7.39 2.12
CA GLY A 156 -28.16 7.95 2.30
C GLY A 156 -28.19 9.45 2.59
N THR A 157 -27.13 10.00 3.20
CA THR A 157 -26.99 11.46 3.41
C THR A 157 -26.65 12.25 2.14
N ARG A 158 -26.22 11.60 1.04
CA ARG A 158 -25.86 12.28 -0.22
C ARG A 158 -27.02 12.48 -1.20
N THR A 159 -28.14 11.76 -1.03
CA THR A 159 -29.28 11.80 -1.97
C THR A 159 -30.37 12.81 -1.59
N VAL A 160 -30.16 13.58 -0.53
CA VAL A 160 -31.10 14.61 -0.04
C VAL A 160 -30.40 15.96 0.11
N GLN A 161 -29.89 16.51 -0.98
CA GLN A 161 -29.55 17.94 -1.03
C GLN A 161 -29.65 18.51 -2.44
#